data_AF-A0A2N5ZNF3-F1
#
_entry.id   AF-A0A2N5ZNF3-F1
#
_cell.length_a   1.000
_cell.length_b   1.000
_cell.length_c   1.000
_cell.angle_alpha   90.00
_cell.angle_beta   90.00
_cell.angle_gamma   90.00
#
_symmetry.space_group_name_H-M   'P 1'
#
loop_
_entity.id
_entity.type
_entity.pdbx_description
1 polymer ?
#
loop_
_entity_poly.entity_id
_entity_poly.type
_entity_poly.pdbx_seq_one_letter_code
_entity_poly.pdbx_strand_id
1 'polypeptide(L)'
;LSFSITTNAINDWTIMVYLCGDNDLEPFSFYDVDEMEKIGATMGKNGTIEILVLWDRSPGYTTTTNDWEGTRLYRIVHDTTENSIVSPYVDMGEKNMGDPDTVFDFVDFCSEYYKADKYMLVFWDHGDGWYRNKRQEELKQSRSVCIDETSNDSLSTPELNEALGRCFSSMGKPF
;
A
#
# COMPACT_ATOMS: atom_id res chain seq x y z
N LEU A 1 0.86 -15.91 -8.80
CA LEU A 1 1.48 -14.57 -8.74
C LEU A 1 2.65 -14.68 -7.78
N SER A 2 3.89 -14.74 -8.27
CA SER A 2 5.04 -14.76 -7.36
C SER A 2 6.26 -14.20 -8.07
N PHE A 3 6.88 -13.21 -7.46
CA PHE A 3 8.30 -12.93 -7.67
C PHE A 3 9.06 -14.23 -7.36
N SER A 4 10.10 -14.57 -8.12
CA SER A 4 10.84 -15.84 -7.96
C SER A 4 11.17 -16.11 -6.48
N ILE A 5 10.40 -16.98 -5.82
CA ILE A 5 10.50 -17.21 -4.37
C ILE A 5 11.66 -18.18 -4.16
N THR A 6 12.78 -17.69 -3.63
CA THR A 6 13.94 -18.56 -3.37
C THR A 6 14.01 -19.12 -1.96
N THR A 7 13.15 -18.75 -1.00
CA THR A 7 13.21 -19.34 0.35
C THR A 7 11.87 -19.35 1.10
N ASN A 8 11.51 -20.47 1.72
CA ASN A 8 10.49 -20.62 2.78
C ASN A 8 10.92 -19.94 4.11
N ALA A 9 11.69 -18.86 4.04
CA ALA A 9 12.19 -18.17 5.23
C ALA A 9 11.09 -17.25 5.77
N ILE A 10 10.85 -17.32 7.08
CA ILE A 10 9.98 -16.37 7.78
C ILE A 10 10.81 -15.11 8.04
N ASN A 11 10.29 -13.95 7.67
CA ASN A 11 10.93 -12.67 7.92
C ASN A 11 10.67 -12.18 9.35
N ASP A 12 11.52 -11.30 9.90
CA ASP A 12 11.19 -10.64 11.17
C ASP A 12 10.03 -9.64 10.99
N TRP A 13 10.03 -8.93 9.86
CA TRP A 13 8.98 -7.99 9.47
C TRP A 13 8.60 -8.11 8.00
N THR A 14 7.29 -8.02 7.74
CA THR A 14 6.75 -7.69 6.42
C THR A 14 6.02 -6.36 6.53
N ILE A 15 6.51 -5.36 5.81
CA ILE A 15 5.93 -4.02 5.72
C ILE A 15 5.12 -3.94 4.42
N MET A 16 3.84 -3.61 4.55
CA MET A 16 2.88 -3.49 3.47
C MET A 16 2.50 -2.02 3.35
N VAL A 17 2.79 -1.40 2.22
CA VAL A 17 2.45 0.00 1.95
C VAL A 17 1.34 0.03 0.91
N TYR A 18 0.18 0.51 1.33
CA TYR A 18 -1.01 0.71 0.50
C TYR A 18 -1.00 2.18 0.05
N LEU A 19 -0.48 2.42 -1.15
CA LEU A 19 -0.05 3.73 -1.63
C LEU A 19 -1.02 4.21 -2.71
N CYS A 20 -1.99 5.02 -2.31
CA CYS A 20 -3.07 5.49 -3.19
C CYS A 20 -2.65 6.84 -3.77
N GLY A 21 -2.07 6.79 -4.97
CA GLY A 21 -1.62 7.97 -5.69
C GLY A 21 -2.59 8.39 -6.80
N ASP A 22 -3.77 7.79 -6.96
CA ASP A 22 -4.77 8.24 -7.92
C ASP A 22 -5.56 9.46 -7.44
N ASN A 23 -4.83 10.55 -7.21
CA ASN A 23 -5.31 11.88 -6.83
C ASN A 23 -4.15 12.89 -6.93
N ASP A 24 -4.35 14.12 -6.45
CA ASP A 24 -3.36 15.20 -6.53
C ASP A 24 -2.06 14.99 -5.73
N LEU A 25 -1.95 13.90 -4.97
CA LEU A 25 -0.69 13.48 -4.33
C LEU A 25 0.18 12.57 -5.21
N GLU A 26 -0.30 12.11 -6.38
CA GLU A 26 0.45 11.25 -7.30
C GLU A 26 1.93 11.64 -7.48
N PRO A 27 2.30 12.94 -7.65
CA PRO A 27 3.69 13.30 -7.89
C PRO A 27 4.63 13.02 -6.71
N PHE A 28 4.11 12.96 -5.48
CA PHE A 28 4.89 12.67 -4.27
C PHE A 28 5.11 11.17 -4.08
N SER A 29 4.13 10.37 -4.51
CA SER A 29 4.12 8.91 -4.38
C SER A 29 5.38 8.26 -4.97
N PHE A 30 5.89 8.79 -6.10
CA PHE A 30 7.12 8.32 -6.72
C PHE A 30 8.36 8.53 -5.84
N TYR A 31 8.50 9.72 -5.25
CA TYR A 31 9.66 10.05 -4.43
C TYR A 31 9.69 9.22 -3.15
N ASP A 32 8.53 8.93 -2.56
CA ASP A 32 8.46 8.06 -1.38
C ASP A 32 8.89 6.62 -1.70
N VAL A 33 8.56 6.10 -2.90
CA VAL A 33 9.04 4.77 -3.32
C VAL A 33 10.54 4.77 -3.62
N ASP A 34 11.08 5.83 -4.23
CA ASP A 34 12.53 6.03 -4.43
C ASP A 34 13.28 6.10 -3.09
N GLU A 35 12.68 6.74 -2.08
CA GLU A 35 13.21 6.75 -0.72
C GLU A 35 13.15 5.40 -0.02
N MET A 36 12.10 4.61 -0.25
CA MET A 36 12.01 3.24 0.26
C MET A 36 13.12 2.35 -0.33
N GLU A 37 13.49 2.51 -1.62
CA GLU A 37 14.59 1.77 -2.24
C GLU A 37 15.95 2.06 -1.59
N LYS A 38 16.18 3.30 -1.10
CA LYS A 38 17.43 3.68 -0.42
C LYS A 38 17.73 2.82 0.80
N ILE A 39 16.71 2.21 1.41
CA ILE A 39 16.88 1.21 2.47
C ILE A 39 16.68 -0.20 1.89
N GLY A 40 15.61 -0.41 1.14
CA GLY A 40 15.25 -1.67 0.51
C GLY A 40 14.84 -2.77 1.50
N ALA A 41 14.44 -3.93 0.96
CA ALA A 41 14.40 -5.15 1.76
C ALA A 41 15.80 -5.45 2.33
N THR A 42 15.86 -5.76 3.63
CA THR A 42 17.12 -6.02 4.31
C THR A 42 17.22 -7.49 4.71
N MET A 43 18.37 -8.11 4.42
CA MET A 43 18.71 -9.45 4.85
C MET A 43 20.07 -9.39 5.55
N GLY A 44 20.09 -9.48 6.88
CA GLY A 44 21.36 -9.34 7.60
C GLY A 44 21.33 -9.79 9.05
N LYS A 45 22.45 -9.57 9.75
CA LYS A 45 22.63 -9.96 11.16
C LYS A 45 21.65 -9.31 12.14
N ASN A 46 20.99 -8.23 11.71
CA ASN A 46 20.05 -7.46 12.53
C ASN A 46 18.58 -7.81 12.24
N GLY A 47 18.36 -8.82 11.40
CA GLY A 47 17.04 -9.31 11.04
C GLY A 47 16.75 -9.23 9.55
N THR A 48 15.52 -9.65 9.21
CA THR A 48 15.02 -9.68 7.84
C THR A 48 13.75 -8.85 7.70
N ILE A 49 13.75 -7.92 6.75
CA ILE A 49 12.62 -7.04 6.45
C ILE A 49 12.28 -7.18 4.97
N GLU A 50 11.01 -7.42 4.70
CA GLU A 50 10.43 -7.36 3.37
C GLU A 50 9.50 -6.15 3.28
N ILE A 51 9.52 -5.43 2.15
CA ILE A 51 8.65 -4.27 1.91
C ILE A 51 7.91 -4.49 0.59
N LEU A 52 6.59 -4.53 0.66
CA LEU A 52 5.68 -4.64 -0.49
C LEU A 52 4.88 -3.36 -0.60
N VAL A 53 4.75 -2.82 -1.81
CA VAL A 53 3.98 -1.60 -2.07
C VAL A 53 2.91 -1.92 -3.10
N LEU A 54 1.64 -1.81 -2.74
CA LEU A 54 0.56 -1.73 -3.72
C LEU A 54 0.37 -0.25 -4.05
N TRP A 55 0.80 0.13 -5.26
CA TRP A 55 0.86 1.51 -5.70
C TRP A 55 -0.06 1.72 -6.87
N ASP A 56 -1.03 2.60 -6.67
CA ASP A 56 -1.95 3.05 -7.70
C ASP A 56 -1.62 4.48 -8.13
N ARG A 57 -1.53 4.73 -9.45
CA ARG A 57 -1.17 6.03 -10.01
C ARG A 57 -2.28 6.58 -10.91
N SER A 58 -2.50 7.88 -10.76
CA SER A 58 -3.41 8.63 -11.60
C SER A 58 -2.91 8.80 -13.03
N PRO A 59 -3.82 8.84 -14.02
CA PRO A 59 -3.50 9.31 -15.37
C PRO A 59 -3.39 10.85 -15.47
N GLY A 60 -3.71 11.60 -14.41
CA GLY A 60 -4.02 13.03 -14.49
C GLY A 60 -3.04 14.03 -13.89
N TYR A 61 -2.11 13.62 -13.01
CA TYR A 61 -1.42 14.55 -12.11
C TYR A 61 0.06 14.77 -12.41
N THR A 62 0.78 13.79 -12.95
CA THR A 62 2.13 13.98 -13.49
C THR A 62 2.41 13.09 -14.69
N THR A 63 3.17 13.61 -15.65
CA THR A 63 3.71 12.85 -16.79
C THR A 63 5.20 12.53 -16.62
N THR A 64 5.76 12.71 -15.43
CA THR A 64 7.17 12.45 -15.16
C THR A 64 7.39 10.98 -14.79
N THR A 65 8.66 10.57 -14.70
CA THR A 65 9.04 9.33 -14.01
C THR A 65 8.30 8.08 -14.50
N ASN A 66 8.30 7.91 -15.83
CA ASN A 66 7.72 6.77 -16.54
C ASN A 66 6.18 6.66 -16.46
N ASP A 67 5.47 7.80 -16.34
CA ASP A 67 4.04 8.06 -16.68
C ASP A 67 3.18 6.82 -16.98
N TRP A 68 2.99 5.99 -15.95
CA TRP A 68 2.22 4.77 -16.03
C TRP A 68 1.02 4.94 -15.11
N GLU A 69 -0.10 4.37 -15.52
CA GLU A 69 -1.39 4.47 -14.87
C GLU A 69 -1.83 3.12 -14.30
N GLY A 70 -2.81 3.16 -13.40
CA GLY A 70 -3.39 2.02 -12.72
C GLY A 70 -2.53 1.51 -11.57
N THR A 71 -2.70 0.24 -11.21
CA THR A 71 -2.11 -0.32 -9.98
C THR A 71 -1.01 -1.33 -10.26
N ARG A 72 0.07 -1.23 -9.49
CA ARG A 72 1.21 -2.17 -9.51
C ARG A 72 1.57 -2.61 -8.11
N LEU A 73 1.90 -3.90 -7.98
CA LEU A 73 2.46 -4.46 -6.76
C LEU A 73 3.98 -4.53 -6.89
N TYR A 74 4.70 -3.74 -6.12
CA TYR A 74 6.16 -3.71 -6.06
C TYR A 74 6.69 -4.55 -4.90
N ARG A 75 7.84 -5.19 -5.13
CA ARG A 75 8.69 -5.75 -4.08
C ARG A 75 9.94 -4.89 -3.99
N ILE A 76 10.09 -4.12 -2.91
CA ILE A 76 11.14 -3.12 -2.82
C ILE A 76 12.51 -3.76 -2.63
N VAL A 77 13.44 -3.45 -3.52
CA VAL A 77 14.85 -3.86 -3.43
C VAL A 77 15.73 -2.66 -3.13
N HIS A 78 16.90 -2.93 -2.54
CA HIS A 78 17.83 -1.87 -2.24
C HIS A 78 18.43 -1.28 -3.53
N ASP A 79 18.23 0.02 -3.71
CA ASP A 79 18.86 0.82 -4.74
C ASP A 79 19.07 2.26 -4.25
N THR A 80 20.11 2.92 -4.74
CA THR A 80 20.45 4.30 -4.34
C THR A 80 20.54 5.26 -5.52
N THR A 81 20.08 4.83 -6.70
CA THR A 81 20.02 5.65 -7.89
C THR A 81 18.87 6.63 -7.73
N GLU A 82 19.17 7.93 -7.69
CA GLU A 82 18.14 8.95 -7.52
C GLU A 82 17.21 9.03 -8.73
N ASN A 83 15.92 9.22 -8.45
CA ASN A 83 14.85 9.41 -9.44
C ASN A 83 14.62 8.19 -10.33
N SER A 84 14.76 6.99 -9.78
CA SER A 84 14.60 5.75 -10.51
C SER A 84 14.04 4.67 -9.61
N ILE A 85 12.92 4.06 -10.00
CA ILE A 85 12.40 2.86 -9.34
C ILE A 85 12.89 1.64 -10.11
N VAL A 86 13.76 0.85 -9.49
CA VAL A 86 14.31 -0.39 -10.10
C VAL A 86 13.63 -1.66 -9.57
N SER A 87 12.82 -1.52 -8.52
CA SER A 87 12.13 -2.62 -7.88
C SER A 87 11.22 -3.37 -8.85
N PRO A 88 11.27 -4.71 -8.85
CA PRO A 88 10.40 -5.49 -9.69
C PRO A 88 8.95 -5.30 -9.26
N TYR A 89 8.05 -5.31 -10.23
CA TYR A 89 6.62 -5.21 -10.00
C TYR A 89 5.82 -6.25 -10.77
N VAL A 90 4.58 -6.44 -10.33
CA VAL A 90 3.52 -7.08 -11.09
C VAL A 90 2.49 -6.01 -11.42
N ASP A 91 2.11 -5.92 -12.70
CA ASP A 91 1.00 -5.09 -13.14
C ASP A 91 -0.32 -5.75 -12.71
N MET A 92 -1.11 -5.00 -11.93
CA MET A 92 -2.37 -5.46 -11.36
C MET A 92 -3.58 -4.93 -12.13
N GLY A 93 -3.34 -4.11 -13.17
CA GLY A 93 -4.36 -3.28 -13.81
C GLY A 93 -4.92 -2.23 -12.85
N GLU A 94 -6.00 -1.59 -13.25
CA GLU A 94 -6.74 -0.65 -12.40
C GLU A 94 -7.39 -1.36 -11.20
N LYS A 95 -7.28 -0.78 -10.00
CA LYS A 95 -7.90 -1.26 -8.77
C LYS A 95 -8.48 -0.10 -8.00
N ASN A 96 -9.75 -0.23 -7.61
CA ASN A 96 -10.36 0.70 -6.67
C ASN A 96 -9.67 0.60 -5.30
N MET A 97 -8.87 1.60 -4.97
CA MET A 97 -8.13 1.69 -3.72
C MET A 97 -9.02 2.08 -2.53
N GLY A 98 -10.22 2.61 -2.80
CA GLY A 98 -11.28 2.84 -1.82
C GLY A 98 -12.06 1.57 -1.40
N ASP A 99 -11.90 0.45 -2.13
CA ASP A 99 -12.61 -0.80 -1.86
C ASP A 99 -11.97 -1.58 -0.69
N PRO A 100 -12.72 -1.95 0.36
CA PRO A 100 -12.20 -2.80 1.44
C PRO A 100 -11.71 -4.18 0.97
N ASP A 101 -12.20 -4.71 -0.16
CA ASP A 101 -11.72 -5.95 -0.75
C ASP A 101 -10.28 -5.80 -1.28
N THR A 102 -9.92 -4.66 -1.86
CA THR A 102 -8.55 -4.40 -2.35
C THR A 102 -7.54 -4.43 -1.21
N VAL A 103 -7.87 -3.85 -0.05
CA VAL A 103 -7.05 -3.92 1.17
C VAL A 103 -6.90 -5.36 1.64
N PHE A 104 -8.01 -6.09 1.73
CA PHE A 104 -8.00 -7.49 2.17
C PHE A 104 -7.14 -8.37 1.26
N ASP A 105 -7.35 -8.29 -0.06
CA ASP A 105 -6.61 -9.08 -1.04
C ASP A 105 -5.10 -8.79 -0.99
N PHE A 106 -4.72 -7.52 -0.82
CA PHE A 106 -3.32 -7.14 -0.69
C PHE A 106 -2.67 -7.72 0.57
N VAL A 107 -3.33 -7.60 1.72
CA VAL A 107 -2.81 -8.12 2.99
C VAL A 107 -2.78 -9.65 2.98
N ASP A 108 -3.83 -10.30 2.48
CA ASP A 108 -3.92 -11.75 2.39
C ASP A 108 -2.78 -12.29 1.51
N PHE A 109 -2.58 -11.71 0.33
CA PHE A 109 -1.45 -12.02 -0.54
C PHE A 109 -0.10 -11.85 0.17
N CYS A 110 0.14 -10.69 0.80
CA CYS A 110 1.41 -10.44 1.48
C CYS A 110 1.65 -11.43 2.63
N SER A 111 0.63 -11.72 3.43
CA SER A 111 0.73 -12.64 4.56
C SER A 111 0.94 -14.10 4.15
N GLU A 112 0.43 -14.50 2.98
CA GLU A 112 0.61 -15.87 2.47
C GLU A 112 1.96 -16.09 1.77
N TYR A 113 2.44 -15.11 1.00
CA TYR A 113 3.67 -15.27 0.20
C TYR A 113 4.91 -14.64 0.84
N TYR A 114 4.75 -13.71 1.78
CA TYR A 114 5.82 -13.00 2.47
C TYR A 114 5.64 -13.10 3.98
N LYS A 115 5.68 -14.35 4.46
CA LYS A 115 5.45 -14.68 5.87
C LYS A 115 6.46 -14.00 6.78
N ALA A 116 5.96 -13.38 7.84
CA ALA A 116 6.77 -12.76 8.87
C ALA A 116 6.26 -13.02 10.30
N ASP A 117 7.13 -12.78 11.27
CA ASP A 117 6.76 -12.77 12.68
C ASP A 117 5.89 -11.56 13.03
N LYS A 118 6.15 -10.41 12.38
CA LYS A 118 5.43 -9.15 12.56
C LYS A 118 5.05 -8.54 11.21
N TYR A 119 3.95 -7.80 11.21
CA TYR A 119 3.44 -7.14 10.02
C TYR A 119 3.24 -5.67 10.30
N MET A 120 3.44 -4.82 9.31
CA MET A 120 3.06 -3.40 9.40
C MET A 120 2.27 -3.06 8.15
N LEU A 121 1.10 -2.44 8.32
CA LEU A 121 0.31 -1.91 7.22
C LEU A 121 0.33 -0.38 7.29
N VAL A 122 0.78 0.26 6.21
CA VAL A 122 0.86 1.70 6.06
C VAL A 122 -0.12 2.12 4.98
N PHE A 123 -1.07 3.00 5.32
CA PHE A 123 -1.90 3.68 4.35
C PHE A 123 -1.25 5.02 4.02
N TRP A 124 -0.88 5.22 2.77
CA TRP A 124 -0.35 6.48 2.25
C TRP A 124 -1.40 7.06 1.33
N ASP A 125 -1.94 8.22 1.72
CA ASP A 125 -2.81 9.09 0.92
C ASP A 125 -3.27 10.31 1.77
N HIS A 126 -4.16 11.14 1.21
CA HIS A 126 -5.14 11.93 1.94
C HIS A 126 -5.87 11.14 3.03
N GLY A 127 -6.31 11.89 4.04
CA GLY A 127 -7.09 11.34 5.12
C GLY A 127 -7.81 12.43 5.88
N ASP A 128 -9.07 12.15 6.18
CA ASP A 128 -9.92 13.07 6.93
C ASP A 128 -9.77 12.92 8.45
N GLY A 129 -9.14 11.83 8.89
CA GLY A 129 -9.03 11.46 10.30
C GLY A 129 -10.36 11.03 10.92
N TRP A 130 -10.30 10.57 12.17
CA TRP A 130 -11.44 9.96 12.87
C TRP A 130 -12.30 10.96 13.66
N TYR A 131 -11.75 12.15 13.97
CA TYR A 131 -12.45 13.14 14.76
C TYR A 131 -13.58 13.79 13.96
N ARG A 132 -14.74 13.96 14.62
CA ARG A 132 -15.92 14.64 14.09
C ARG A 132 -16.27 15.83 14.96
N ASN A 133 -16.49 16.98 14.34
CA ASN A 133 -17.16 18.10 15.00
C ASN A 133 -18.70 18.00 14.81
N LYS A 134 -19.47 18.77 15.60
CA LYS A 134 -20.94 18.74 15.57
C LYS A 134 -21.55 18.91 14.17
N ARG A 135 -20.94 19.76 13.33
CA ARG A 135 -21.39 19.98 11.95
C ARG A 135 -21.18 18.73 11.09
N GLN A 136 -20.04 18.05 11.24
CA GLN A 136 -19.75 16.80 10.53
C GLN A 136 -20.60 15.62 11.04
N GLU A 137 -21.02 15.64 12.30
CA GLU A 137 -22.00 14.69 12.84
C GLU A 137 -23.37 14.85 12.17
N GLU A 138 -23.84 16.10 12.04
CA GLU A 138 -25.11 16.44 11.40
C GLU A 138 -25.16 16.05 9.91
N LEU A 139 -24.04 16.19 9.19
CA LEU A 139 -23.93 15.83 7.78
C LEU A 139 -23.95 14.32 7.54
N LYS A 140 -23.77 13.50 8.59
CA LYS A 140 -23.73 12.02 8.51
C LYS A 140 -22.76 11.45 7.46
N GLN A 141 -21.84 12.26 6.94
CA GLN A 141 -20.84 11.83 5.97
C GLN A 141 -19.80 10.97 6.68
N SER A 142 -19.47 9.83 6.07
CA SER A 142 -18.38 8.99 6.55
C SER A 142 -17.04 9.70 6.29
N ARG A 143 -16.10 9.57 7.21
CA ARG A 143 -14.72 10.03 7.03
C ARG A 143 -13.94 8.93 6.33
N SER A 144 -12.99 9.27 5.48
CA SER A 144 -12.23 8.30 4.71
C SER A 144 -10.74 8.59 4.69
N VAL A 145 -9.99 7.60 4.20
CA VAL A 145 -8.61 7.66 3.71
C VAL A 145 -8.60 7.07 2.30
N CYS A 146 -7.48 7.13 1.59
CA CYS A 146 -7.31 6.40 0.32
C CYS A 146 -8.38 6.80 -0.73
N ILE A 147 -8.41 8.09 -1.04
CA ILE A 147 -9.15 8.71 -2.13
C ILE A 147 -8.59 8.21 -3.47
N ASP A 148 -9.49 7.69 -4.28
CA ASP A 148 -9.24 7.17 -5.61
C ASP A 148 -10.19 7.90 -6.58
N GLU A 149 -9.64 8.84 -7.34
CA GLU A 149 -10.44 9.75 -8.15
C GLU A 149 -11.00 9.09 -9.41
N THR A 150 -10.28 8.17 -10.04
CA THR A 150 -10.77 7.49 -11.25
C THR A 150 -11.84 6.45 -10.93
N SER A 151 -11.77 5.82 -9.74
CA SER A 151 -12.84 4.97 -9.20
C SER A 151 -14.00 5.78 -8.59
N ASN A 152 -13.79 7.07 -8.31
CA ASN A 152 -14.73 7.94 -7.59
C ASN A 152 -15.14 7.32 -6.25
N ASP A 153 -14.14 6.89 -5.49
CA ASP A 153 -14.32 6.22 -4.20
C ASP A 153 -13.26 6.65 -3.18
N SER A 154 -13.49 6.32 -1.91
CA SER A 154 -12.49 6.47 -0.86
C SER A 154 -12.80 5.50 0.27
N LEU A 155 -11.78 4.91 0.87
CA LEU A 155 -11.95 3.91 1.91
C LEU A 155 -12.50 4.56 3.19
N SER A 156 -13.79 4.36 3.44
CA SER A 156 -14.43 4.98 4.59
C SER A 156 -14.01 4.32 5.90
N THR A 157 -14.15 5.03 7.03
CA THR A 157 -13.72 4.51 8.34
C THR A 157 -14.43 3.18 8.71
N PRO A 158 -15.73 2.99 8.43
CA PRO A 158 -16.38 1.68 8.58
C PRO A 158 -15.79 0.59 7.69
N GLU A 159 -15.50 0.88 6.41
CA GLU A 159 -14.91 -0.08 5.46
C GLU A 159 -13.47 -0.43 5.85
N LEU A 160 -12.67 0.56 6.26
CA LEU A 160 -11.34 0.32 6.83
C LEU A 160 -11.42 -0.61 8.05
N ASN A 161 -12.36 -0.37 8.97
CA ASN A 161 -12.54 -1.25 10.13
C ASN A 161 -12.99 -2.67 9.73
N GLU A 162 -13.84 -2.79 8.71
CA GLU A 162 -14.23 -4.08 8.15
C GLU A 162 -13.04 -4.82 7.54
N ALA A 163 -12.29 -4.17 6.64
CA ALA A 163 -11.13 -4.72 5.97
C ALA A 163 -10.07 -5.19 6.97
N LEU A 164 -9.72 -4.36 7.96
CA LEU A 164 -8.76 -4.72 9.01
C LEU A 164 -9.27 -5.89 9.86
N GLY A 165 -10.57 -5.92 10.19
CA GLY A 165 -11.19 -7.04 10.89
C GLY A 165 -11.09 -8.37 10.13
N ARG A 166 -11.30 -8.33 8.81
CA ARG A 166 -11.11 -9.49 7.92
C ARG A 166 -9.65 -9.92 7.85
N CYS A 167 -8.71 -8.97 7.72
CA CYS A 167 -7.28 -9.24 7.71
C CYS A 167 -6.83 -9.94 9.00
N PHE A 168 -7.21 -9.43 10.17
CA PHE A 168 -6.91 -10.06 11.46
C PHE A 168 -7.46 -11.48 11.57
N SER A 169 -8.67 -11.69 11.04
CA SER A 169 -9.31 -13.01 11.03
C SER A 169 -8.60 -14.00 10.12
N SER A 170 -8.12 -13.56 8.94
CA SER A 170 -7.36 -14.41 8.00
C SER A 170 -5.95 -14.73 8.53
N MET A 171 -5.22 -13.70 8.97
CA MET A 171 -3.82 -13.83 9.41
C MET A 171 -3.66 -14.53 10.76
N GLY A 172 -4.68 -14.45 11.63
CA GLY A 172 -4.60 -14.95 13.00
C GLY A 172 -3.61 -14.19 13.90
N LYS A 173 -3.16 -13.00 13.48
CA LYS A 173 -2.21 -12.12 14.17
C LYS A 173 -2.55 -10.64 13.91
N PRO A 174 -2.25 -9.73 14.85
CA PRO A 174 -2.34 -8.29 14.59
C PRO A 174 -1.19 -7.79 13.69
N PHE A 175 -1.35 -6.57 13.18
CA PHE A 175 -0.29 -5.73 12.63
C PHE A 175 0.46 -5.11 13.83
#